data_AF-A0A9D8C2B0-F1
#
_entry.id   AF-A0A9D8C2B0-F1
#
_cell.length_a   1.000
_cell.length_b   1.000
_cell.length_c   1.000
_cell.angle_alpha   90.00
_cell.angle_beta   90.00
_cell.angle_gamma   90.00
#
_symmetry.space_group_name_H-M   'P 1'
#
loop_
_entity.id
_entity.type
_entity.pdbx_description
1 polymer ?
#
loop_
_entity_poly.entity_id
_entity_poly.type
_entity_poly.pdbx_seq_one_letter_code
_entity_poly.pdbx_strand_id
1 'polypeptide(L)'
;MQRCKLLLLLFFYCSIRGWAQSGYNLGADPSAPYLSFVDYQRSFTRPQEAMQRKLDTLKKEFVAKKLKWPVAQIYIRSFKYDSQLEVWVRQTSESVFSLFKTYPVCALAGSLGPKRVQGDYQVPEGFYYINEFNPFSNYYLSLGLNYPNASDRILSDSSKPGGDIYIHGGCVTVGCIPITDQQIDELYILAAFARDAGQDFIPVHIFPCRFDVPRSKAYLDEWTKDDPVLNKFAEKLADAYCYFEKNKKLPIVLITGDGQYHINDAPRTATAVRSAISASLPTGEITASLPRSLPSKRVRTIVKLAEVVDQWPQFPGGITAFNDYLDQVSSSMRNFLPSGFVKVYIQFEFVVDQDGTPVNFKIIKGLADNLKLQALLIERLEQMPFWKPAKLNGISVAKKLTQTLTLQK
;
A
#
# COMPACT_ATOMS: atom_id res chain seq x y z
N MET A 1 49.96 -71.07 -48.83
CA MET A 1 49.72 -70.42 -50.14
C MET A 1 48.27 -69.97 -50.18
N GLN A 2 48.04 -68.69 -50.54
CA GLN A 2 46.77 -68.08 -51.02
C GLN A 2 45.56 -68.11 -50.06
N ARG A 3 44.65 -67.15 -49.97
CA ARG A 3 44.45 -65.69 -50.25
C ARG A 3 42.91 -65.50 -50.19
N CYS A 4 42.44 -64.30 -49.82
CA CYS A 4 41.07 -63.75 -50.05
C CYS A 4 39.94 -64.27 -49.12
N LYS A 5 39.03 -63.45 -48.57
CA LYS A 5 38.56 -62.08 -48.89
C LYS A 5 38.05 -61.38 -47.61
N LEU A 6 38.38 -60.10 -47.50
CA LEU A 6 37.94 -59.10 -46.53
C LEU A 6 36.65 -58.44 -47.05
N LEU A 7 35.60 -58.33 -46.23
CA LEU A 7 34.44 -57.48 -46.50
C LEU A 7 34.34 -56.42 -45.39
N LEU A 8 34.38 -55.17 -45.82
CA LEU A 8 34.39 -53.94 -45.02
C LEU A 8 32.97 -53.64 -44.53
N LEU A 9 32.77 -53.45 -43.21
CA LEU A 9 31.58 -52.84 -42.62
C LEU A 9 31.95 -51.43 -42.16
N LEU A 10 31.45 -50.43 -42.88
CA LEU A 10 31.57 -49.00 -42.55
C LEU A 10 30.71 -48.68 -41.32
N PHE A 11 31.34 -48.47 -40.16
CA PHE A 11 30.71 -47.77 -39.03
C PHE A 11 30.81 -46.27 -39.27
N PHE A 12 29.68 -45.62 -39.56
CA PHE A 12 29.57 -44.17 -39.51
C PHE A 12 29.58 -43.73 -38.04
N TYR A 13 30.72 -43.17 -37.59
CA TYR A 13 30.83 -42.37 -36.38
C TYR A 13 30.10 -41.04 -36.62
N CYS A 14 28.89 -40.89 -36.11
CA CYS A 14 28.26 -39.57 -35.99
C CYS A 14 28.70 -38.96 -34.66
N SER A 15 29.67 -38.07 -34.72
CA SER A 15 30.13 -37.22 -33.62
C SER A 15 29.03 -36.23 -33.23
N ILE A 16 28.31 -36.52 -32.13
CA ILE A 16 27.47 -35.53 -31.46
C ILE A 16 28.41 -34.57 -30.73
N ARG A 17 28.55 -33.35 -31.26
CA ARG A 17 29.11 -32.21 -30.52
C ARG A 17 28.18 -31.91 -29.35
N GLY A 18 28.52 -32.45 -28.18
CA GLY A 18 27.97 -31.98 -26.91
C GLY A 18 28.43 -30.56 -26.67
N TRP A 19 27.54 -29.59 -26.80
CA TRP A 19 27.76 -28.27 -26.23
C TRP A 19 27.62 -28.43 -24.71
N ALA A 20 28.75 -28.36 -24.01
CA ALA A 20 28.77 -28.24 -22.56
C ALA A 20 28.08 -26.91 -22.20
N GLN A 21 26.84 -26.99 -21.72
CA GLN A 21 26.26 -25.89 -20.97
C GLN A 21 27.05 -25.80 -19.66
N SER A 22 27.74 -24.69 -19.48
CA SER A 22 28.29 -24.27 -18.20
C SER A 22 27.14 -24.14 -17.22
N GLY A 23 26.94 -25.17 -16.40
CA GLY A 23 26.14 -25.06 -15.19
C GLY A 23 26.79 -24.03 -14.30
N TYR A 24 26.20 -22.83 -14.22
CA TYR A 24 26.49 -21.91 -13.13
C TYR A 24 25.93 -22.56 -11.86
N ASN A 25 26.80 -23.30 -11.17
CA ASN A 25 26.65 -23.56 -9.75
C ASN A 25 26.56 -22.20 -9.04
N LEU A 26 25.34 -21.75 -8.76
CA LEU A 26 25.11 -20.73 -7.76
C LEU A 26 25.36 -21.38 -6.41
N GLY A 27 26.63 -21.39 -6.00
CA GLY A 27 27.00 -21.52 -4.61
C GLY A 27 26.27 -20.41 -3.85
N ALA A 28 25.44 -20.81 -2.88
CA ALA A 28 24.84 -19.90 -1.92
C ALA A 28 25.96 -19.33 -1.05
N ASP A 29 26.53 -18.21 -1.49
CA ASP A 29 27.39 -17.38 -0.68
C ASP A 29 26.53 -16.62 0.36
N PRO A 30 26.77 -16.74 1.68
CA PRO A 30 25.97 -16.06 2.71
C PRO A 30 26.11 -14.52 2.71
N SER A 31 26.98 -13.97 1.86
CA SER A 31 27.33 -12.55 1.80
C SER A 31 26.74 -11.75 0.64
N ALA A 32 25.75 -12.26 -0.11
CA ALA A 32 25.07 -11.43 -1.11
C ALA A 32 24.47 -10.17 -0.42
N PRO A 33 24.96 -8.95 -0.74
CA PRO A 33 24.39 -7.73 -0.18
C PRO A 33 22.94 -7.66 -0.60
N TYR A 34 22.05 -7.39 0.35
CA TYR A 34 20.62 -7.35 0.06
C TYR A 34 20.39 -6.25 -0.96
N LEU A 35 19.89 -6.64 -2.13
CA LEU A 35 19.54 -5.72 -3.19
C LEU A 35 18.46 -4.79 -2.63
N SER A 36 18.69 -3.47 -2.66
CA SER A 36 17.68 -2.48 -2.28
C SER A 36 16.41 -2.67 -3.13
N PHE A 37 15.25 -2.20 -2.68
CA PHE A 37 14.03 -2.28 -3.50
C PHE A 37 14.23 -1.58 -4.85
N VAL A 38 14.96 -0.46 -4.87
CA VAL A 38 15.31 0.24 -6.11
C VAL A 38 16.21 -0.62 -7.00
N ASP A 39 17.22 -1.29 -6.44
CA ASP A 39 18.12 -2.13 -7.23
C ASP A 39 17.40 -3.40 -7.74
N TYR A 40 16.45 -3.94 -6.99
CA TYR A 40 15.55 -5.00 -7.45
C TYR A 40 14.72 -4.52 -8.63
N GLN A 41 14.11 -3.33 -8.55
CA GLN A 41 13.38 -2.76 -9.67
C GLN A 41 14.31 -2.54 -10.89
N ARG A 42 15.55 -2.11 -10.66
CA ARG A 42 16.55 -1.91 -11.72
C ARG A 42 16.97 -3.21 -12.43
N SER A 43 16.68 -4.39 -11.85
CA SER A 43 16.94 -5.67 -12.53
C SER A 43 15.99 -5.93 -13.71
N PHE A 44 14.86 -5.22 -13.77
CA PHE A 44 13.91 -5.30 -14.87
C PHE A 44 14.22 -4.25 -15.95
N THR A 45 14.05 -4.63 -17.22
CA THR A 45 14.37 -3.76 -18.37
C THR A 45 13.68 -2.40 -18.31
N ARG A 46 12.35 -2.35 -18.14
CA ARG A 46 11.61 -1.08 -18.19
C ARG A 46 11.95 -0.12 -17.04
N PRO A 47 11.96 -0.53 -15.76
CA PRO A 47 12.42 0.35 -14.69
C PRO A 47 13.90 0.74 -14.82
N GLN A 48 14.77 -0.15 -15.31
CA GLN A 48 16.17 0.19 -15.58
C GLN A 48 16.28 1.35 -16.57
N GLU A 49 15.61 1.22 -17.72
CA GLU A 49 15.60 2.25 -18.74
C GLU A 49 14.93 3.54 -18.27
N ALA A 50 13.83 3.45 -17.50
CA ALA A 50 13.19 4.60 -16.88
C ALA A 50 14.18 5.36 -15.99
N MET A 51 14.90 4.66 -15.12
CA MET A 51 15.94 5.25 -14.26
C MET A 51 17.06 5.88 -15.09
N GLN A 52 17.52 5.21 -16.15
CA GLN A 52 18.55 5.75 -17.05
C GLN A 52 18.09 7.06 -17.69
N ARG A 53 16.82 7.17 -18.11
CA ARG A 53 16.29 8.37 -18.76
C ARG A 53 15.98 9.52 -17.79
N LYS A 54 15.50 9.22 -16.57
CA LYS A 54 14.84 10.21 -15.71
C LYS A 54 15.55 10.51 -14.39
N LEU A 55 16.41 9.64 -13.88
CA LEU A 55 16.94 9.77 -12.52
C LEU A 55 17.72 11.08 -12.31
N ASP A 56 18.56 11.47 -13.27
CA ASP A 56 19.34 12.70 -13.16
C ASP A 56 18.48 13.95 -13.27
N THR A 57 17.44 13.92 -14.11
CA THR A 57 16.46 15.01 -14.22
C THR A 57 15.67 15.16 -12.92
N LEU A 58 15.20 14.06 -12.34
CA LEU A 58 14.50 14.07 -11.05
C LEU A 58 15.38 14.64 -9.94
N LYS A 59 16.64 14.21 -9.83
CA LYS A 59 17.60 14.76 -8.85
C LYS A 59 17.75 16.27 -9.00
N LYS A 60 17.91 16.76 -10.24
CA LYS A 60 18.02 18.20 -10.53
C LYS A 60 16.73 18.95 -10.17
N GLU A 61 15.56 18.39 -10.47
CA GLU A 61 14.26 18.97 -10.09
C GLU A 61 14.08 19.05 -8.56
N PHE A 62 14.51 18.02 -7.82
CA PHE A 62 14.51 18.03 -6.36
C PHE A 62 15.40 19.16 -5.82
N VAL A 63 16.63 19.28 -6.30
CA VAL A 63 17.55 20.36 -5.91
C VAL A 63 16.95 21.73 -6.23
N ALA A 64 16.41 21.93 -7.43
CA ALA A 64 15.79 23.18 -7.85
C ALA A 64 14.59 23.58 -6.96
N LYS A 65 13.84 22.59 -6.45
CA LYS A 65 12.72 22.77 -5.52
C LYS A 65 13.15 22.81 -4.05
N LYS A 66 14.46 22.77 -3.75
CA LYS A 66 15.01 22.70 -2.38
C LYS A 66 14.51 21.48 -1.59
N LEU A 67 14.28 20.38 -2.29
CA LEU A 67 13.86 19.09 -1.73
C LEU A 67 15.07 18.15 -1.66
N LYS A 68 15.06 17.22 -0.70
CA LYS A 68 16.15 16.24 -0.51
C LYS A 68 15.90 14.99 -1.35
N TRP A 69 16.95 14.55 -2.06
CA TRP A 69 17.00 13.26 -2.76
C TRP A 69 17.87 12.26 -1.97
N PRO A 70 17.55 10.95 -1.94
CA PRO A 70 16.34 10.33 -2.47
C PRO A 70 15.08 10.76 -1.70
N VAL A 71 13.93 10.65 -2.37
CA VAL A 71 12.65 10.91 -1.73
C VAL A 71 12.38 9.86 -0.65
N ALA A 72 11.97 10.30 0.54
CA ALA A 72 11.68 9.40 1.64
C ALA A 72 10.22 8.97 1.69
N GLN A 73 9.29 9.91 1.48
CA GLN A 73 7.86 9.63 1.46
C GLN A 73 7.17 10.45 0.39
N ILE A 74 6.25 9.80 -0.34
CA ILE A 74 5.36 10.42 -1.30
C ILE A 74 3.89 10.24 -0.93
N TYR A 75 3.07 11.13 -1.46
CA TYR A 75 1.61 11.08 -1.41
C TYR A 75 1.08 11.48 -2.78
N ILE A 76 0.19 10.66 -3.32
CA ILE A 76 -0.38 10.86 -4.65
C ILE A 76 -1.83 11.30 -4.52
N ARG A 77 -2.21 12.34 -5.28
CA ARG A 77 -3.61 12.75 -5.42
C ARG A 77 -4.01 12.68 -6.88
N SER A 78 -5.19 12.15 -7.18
CA SER A 78 -5.78 12.23 -8.51
C SER A 78 -7.13 12.93 -8.44
N PHE A 79 -7.40 13.78 -9.42
CA PHE A 79 -8.62 14.58 -9.54
C PHE A 79 -9.29 14.22 -10.85
N LYS A 80 -10.43 13.52 -10.78
CA LYS A 80 -11.10 13.00 -11.97
C LYS A 80 -11.54 14.14 -12.89
N TYR A 81 -12.42 15.02 -12.43
CA TYR A 81 -12.93 16.14 -13.24
C TYR A 81 -11.80 17.00 -13.83
N ASP A 82 -10.77 17.29 -13.03
CA ASP A 82 -9.67 18.16 -13.43
C ASP A 82 -8.60 17.46 -14.28
N SER A 83 -8.68 16.12 -14.43
CA SER A 83 -7.71 15.29 -15.16
C SER A 83 -6.26 15.54 -14.75
N GLN A 84 -6.01 15.61 -13.44
CA GLN A 84 -4.70 15.88 -12.86
C GLN A 84 -4.31 14.85 -11.81
N LEU A 85 -3.03 14.52 -11.79
CA LEU A 85 -2.39 13.70 -10.76
C LEU A 85 -1.24 14.49 -10.13
N GLU A 86 -1.27 14.69 -8.83
CA GLU A 86 -0.22 15.36 -8.08
C GLU A 86 0.63 14.38 -7.29
N VAL A 87 1.92 14.66 -7.22
CA VAL A 87 2.87 13.98 -6.35
C VAL A 87 3.41 14.96 -5.33
N TRP A 88 3.11 14.69 -4.08
CA TRP A 88 3.59 15.42 -2.91
C TRP A 88 4.67 14.61 -2.21
N VAL A 89 5.68 15.28 -1.67
CA VAL A 89 6.82 14.61 -1.04
C VAL A 89 7.14 15.21 0.32
N ARG A 90 7.74 14.41 1.20
CA ARG A 90 8.30 14.87 2.48
C ARG A 90 9.45 13.98 2.93
N GLN A 91 10.23 14.46 3.88
CA GLN A 91 11.43 13.75 4.35
C GLN A 91 11.16 12.86 5.57
N THR A 92 10.26 13.27 6.46
CA THR A 92 9.95 12.57 7.72
C THR A 92 8.47 12.59 8.04
N SER A 93 8.02 11.74 8.97
CA SER A 93 6.64 11.69 9.44
C SER A 93 6.13 12.99 10.08
N GLU A 94 7.05 13.81 10.59
CA GLU A 94 6.73 15.06 11.28
C GLU A 94 6.67 16.26 10.33
N SER A 95 7.46 16.20 9.24
CA SER A 95 7.47 17.24 8.21
C SER A 95 6.17 17.29 7.41
N VAL A 96 5.84 18.48 6.94
CA VAL A 96 4.73 18.73 6.02
C VAL A 96 5.09 18.32 4.59
N PHE A 97 4.09 17.97 3.81
CA PHE A 97 4.22 17.66 2.39
C PHE A 97 4.44 18.92 1.55
N SER A 98 5.32 18.81 0.56
CA SER A 98 5.55 19.82 -0.48
C SER A 98 5.18 19.25 -1.85
N LEU A 99 4.51 20.05 -2.68
CA LEU A 99 4.17 19.64 -4.04
C LEU A 99 5.46 19.48 -4.85
N PHE A 100 5.73 18.26 -5.30
CA PHE A 100 6.84 18.01 -6.21
C PHE A 100 6.41 18.32 -7.64
N LYS A 101 5.38 17.63 -8.15
CA LYS A 101 4.97 17.73 -9.55
C LYS A 101 3.49 17.39 -9.76
N THR A 102 2.94 17.91 -10.85
CA THR A 102 1.58 17.61 -11.33
C THR A 102 1.69 17.06 -12.74
N TYR A 103 0.99 15.95 -12.99
CA TYR A 103 0.93 15.25 -14.27
C TYR A 103 -0.52 15.30 -14.80
N PRO A 104 -0.74 15.63 -16.09
CA PRO A 104 -2.03 15.45 -16.71
C PRO A 104 -2.38 13.96 -16.84
N VAL A 105 -3.60 13.60 -16.43
CA VAL A 105 -4.20 12.28 -16.70
C VAL A 105 -4.69 12.29 -18.14
N CYS A 106 -4.29 11.31 -18.95
CA CYS A 106 -4.42 11.41 -20.39
C CYS A 106 -5.83 11.13 -20.91
N ALA A 107 -6.58 10.29 -20.21
CA ALA A 107 -7.96 9.96 -20.54
C ALA A 107 -8.75 9.71 -19.25
N LEU A 108 -9.99 10.18 -19.22
CA LEU A 108 -10.92 9.91 -18.15
C LEU A 108 -11.79 8.71 -18.53
N ALA A 109 -11.90 7.72 -17.64
CA ALA A 109 -12.86 6.62 -17.75
C ALA A 109 -13.95 6.75 -16.68
N GLY A 110 -15.19 6.49 -17.09
CA GLY A 110 -16.39 6.56 -16.25
C GLY A 110 -16.86 8.00 -15.96
N SER A 111 -17.74 8.15 -14.98
CA SER A 111 -18.32 9.43 -14.52
C SER A 111 -17.79 9.82 -13.13
N LEU A 112 -18.34 10.85 -12.49
CA LEU A 112 -18.03 11.12 -11.07
C LEU A 112 -18.81 10.15 -10.16
N GLY A 113 -18.16 9.70 -9.10
CA GLY A 113 -18.62 8.71 -8.15
C GLY A 113 -17.67 7.53 -7.96
N PRO A 114 -17.90 6.73 -6.90
CA PRO A 114 -17.09 5.57 -6.59
C PRO A 114 -17.34 4.44 -7.60
N LYS A 115 -16.34 3.59 -7.80
CA LYS A 115 -16.50 2.31 -8.49
C LYS A 115 -17.25 1.36 -7.57
N ARG A 116 -18.32 0.72 -8.08
CA ARG A 116 -19.17 -0.18 -7.27
C ARG A 116 -19.42 -1.53 -7.91
N VAL A 117 -19.09 -1.73 -9.19
CA VAL A 117 -19.27 -3.03 -9.84
C VAL A 117 -18.19 -3.27 -10.91
N GLN A 118 -17.85 -4.53 -11.15
CA GLN A 118 -16.96 -4.90 -12.25
C GLN A 118 -17.59 -4.52 -13.59
N GLY A 119 -16.81 -3.93 -14.48
CA GLY A 119 -17.28 -3.54 -15.81
C GLY A 119 -18.07 -2.22 -15.88
N ASP A 120 -18.19 -1.46 -14.79
CA ASP A 120 -18.75 -0.08 -14.81
C ASP A 120 -17.82 0.95 -15.46
N TYR A 121 -16.63 0.52 -15.91
CA TYR A 121 -15.61 1.37 -16.54
C TYR A 121 -15.18 2.57 -15.69
N GLN A 122 -15.37 2.49 -14.37
CA GLN A 122 -15.21 3.60 -13.44
C GLN A 122 -13.83 3.59 -12.80
N VAL A 123 -13.11 4.72 -12.85
CA VAL A 123 -11.99 4.94 -11.91
C VAL A 123 -12.57 5.17 -10.50
N PRO A 124 -12.11 4.42 -9.47
CA PRO A 124 -12.67 4.52 -8.13
C PRO A 124 -12.33 5.86 -7.48
N GLU A 125 -13.21 6.35 -6.62
CA GLU A 125 -12.98 7.52 -5.75
C GLU A 125 -12.81 7.04 -4.31
N GLY A 126 -11.94 7.69 -3.54
CA GLY A 126 -11.64 7.28 -2.17
C GLY A 126 -10.16 7.27 -1.81
N PHE A 127 -9.83 6.48 -0.80
CA PHE A 127 -8.51 6.46 -0.16
C PHE A 127 -7.86 5.09 -0.33
N TYR A 128 -6.74 5.08 -1.06
CA TYR A 128 -6.04 3.88 -1.51
C TYR A 128 -4.55 3.96 -1.16
N TYR A 129 -3.82 2.90 -1.44
CA TYR A 129 -2.37 2.90 -1.46
C TYR A 129 -1.82 2.02 -2.58
N ILE A 130 -0.56 2.27 -2.96
CA ILE A 130 0.17 1.41 -3.89
C ILE A 130 0.46 0.06 -3.23
N ASN A 131 -0.10 -1.02 -3.77
CA ASN A 131 0.16 -2.40 -3.32
C ASN A 131 1.09 -3.16 -4.27
N GLU A 132 1.25 -2.69 -5.51
CA GLU A 132 1.99 -3.40 -6.55
C GLU A 132 2.86 -2.48 -7.40
N PHE A 133 4.06 -2.95 -7.72
CA PHE A 133 4.96 -2.37 -8.70
C PHE A 133 5.06 -3.36 -9.86
N ASN A 134 4.49 -3.03 -11.01
CA ASN A 134 4.40 -3.94 -12.14
C ASN A 134 5.29 -3.45 -13.30
N PRO A 135 6.51 -4.03 -13.46
CA PRO A 135 7.42 -3.69 -14.55
C PRO A 135 7.03 -4.36 -15.89
N PHE A 136 6.08 -5.29 -15.89
CA PHE A 136 5.64 -6.07 -17.06
C PHE A 136 4.23 -5.68 -17.54
N SER A 137 3.79 -4.46 -17.20
CA SER A 137 2.46 -3.97 -17.56
C SER A 137 2.17 -4.08 -19.06
N ASN A 138 0.92 -4.35 -19.43
CA ASN A 138 0.48 -4.25 -20.82
C ASN A 138 0.52 -2.79 -21.33
N TYR A 139 0.56 -1.81 -20.43
CA TYR A 139 0.61 -0.38 -20.73
C TYR A 139 1.94 0.26 -20.29
N TYR A 140 3.06 -0.40 -20.61
CA TYR A 140 4.44 0.01 -20.29
C TYR A 140 4.88 -0.18 -18.82
N LEU A 141 4.60 0.75 -17.91
CA LEU A 141 4.85 0.61 -16.47
C LEU A 141 3.56 0.85 -15.70
N SER A 142 3.39 0.23 -14.55
CA SER A 142 2.21 0.48 -13.72
C SER A 142 2.41 0.29 -12.22
N LEU A 143 1.64 1.05 -11.44
CA LEU A 143 1.54 0.96 -9.99
C LEU A 143 0.10 0.57 -9.63
N GLY A 144 -0.07 -0.58 -8.96
CA GLY A 144 -1.39 -1.10 -8.58
C GLY A 144 -1.93 -0.42 -7.34
N LEU A 145 -3.24 -0.20 -7.31
CA LEU A 145 -3.98 0.27 -6.14
C LEU A 145 -4.60 -0.92 -5.39
N ASN A 146 -4.76 -0.78 -4.08
CA ASN A 146 -5.47 -1.75 -3.24
C ASN A 146 -7.01 -1.76 -3.42
N TYR A 147 -7.54 -1.37 -4.58
CA TYR A 147 -8.96 -1.49 -4.89
C TYR A 147 -9.32 -2.95 -5.19
N PRO A 148 -10.44 -3.49 -4.66
CA PRO A 148 -11.36 -2.86 -3.71
C PRO A 148 -10.75 -2.79 -2.30
N ASN A 149 -10.79 -1.61 -1.68
CA ASN A 149 -10.34 -1.43 -0.29
C ASN A 149 -11.41 -1.93 0.70
N ALA A 150 -11.23 -1.70 2.01
CA ALA A 150 -12.21 -2.16 3.01
C ALA A 150 -13.60 -1.50 2.89
N SER A 151 -13.67 -0.23 2.48
CA SER A 151 -14.92 0.50 2.21
C SER A 151 -15.60 -0.09 0.97
N ASP A 152 -14.83 -0.30 -0.10
CA ASP A 152 -15.36 -0.84 -1.35
C ASP A 152 -15.89 -2.26 -1.18
N ARG A 153 -15.22 -3.11 -0.39
CA ARG A 153 -15.71 -4.46 -0.12
C ARG A 153 -17.07 -4.49 0.60
N ILE A 154 -17.41 -3.44 1.33
CA ILE A 154 -18.71 -3.32 2.02
C ILE A 154 -19.77 -2.71 1.09
N LEU A 155 -19.39 -1.70 0.31
CA LEU A 155 -20.33 -0.85 -0.42
C LEU A 155 -20.51 -1.23 -1.90
N SER A 156 -19.59 -1.99 -2.49
CA SER A 156 -19.65 -2.47 -3.86
C SER A 156 -20.45 -3.76 -3.97
N ASP A 157 -20.75 -4.17 -5.21
CA ASP A 157 -21.39 -5.46 -5.48
C ASP A 157 -20.61 -6.60 -4.79
N SER A 158 -21.30 -7.33 -3.92
CA SER A 158 -20.70 -8.38 -3.09
C SER A 158 -20.05 -9.52 -3.88
N SER A 159 -20.49 -9.76 -5.11
CA SER A 159 -20.02 -10.86 -5.96
C SER A 159 -18.95 -10.42 -6.96
N LYS A 160 -19.05 -9.18 -7.46
CA LYS A 160 -18.23 -8.64 -8.54
C LYS A 160 -17.90 -7.16 -8.29
N PRO A 161 -17.12 -6.84 -7.24
CA PRO A 161 -16.71 -5.46 -6.97
C PRO A 161 -15.72 -4.92 -8.03
N GLY A 162 -15.13 -5.80 -8.83
CA GLY A 162 -14.02 -5.49 -9.74
C GLY A 162 -12.67 -5.56 -9.04
N GLY A 163 -11.64 -5.07 -9.73
CA GLY A 163 -10.24 -5.10 -9.30
C GLY A 163 -9.37 -4.42 -10.33
N ASP A 164 -8.06 -4.69 -10.27
CA ASP A 164 -7.09 -4.31 -11.31
C ASP A 164 -7.09 -2.81 -11.65
N ILE A 165 -7.08 -1.97 -10.62
CA ILE A 165 -6.97 -0.52 -10.79
C ILE A 165 -5.51 -0.11 -10.64
N TYR A 166 -4.96 0.48 -11.70
CA TYR A 166 -3.56 0.88 -11.76
C TYR A 166 -3.43 2.36 -12.16
N ILE A 167 -2.32 2.98 -11.75
CA ILE A 167 -1.75 4.15 -12.42
C ILE A 167 -0.72 3.62 -13.41
N HIS A 168 -0.84 3.90 -14.70
CA HIS A 168 0.02 3.27 -15.71
C HIS A 168 0.41 4.21 -16.85
N GLY A 169 1.41 3.78 -17.63
CA GLY A 169 1.89 4.44 -18.85
C GLY A 169 0.91 4.37 -20.03
N GLY A 170 1.30 4.91 -21.17
CA GLY A 170 0.45 5.03 -22.34
C GLY A 170 -0.65 6.08 -22.18
N CYS A 171 -1.78 5.88 -22.85
CA CYS A 171 -2.88 6.85 -22.90
C CYS A 171 -4.25 6.18 -23.10
N VAL A 172 -4.33 4.86 -22.93
CA VAL A 172 -5.53 4.06 -23.19
C VAL A 172 -5.99 3.45 -21.88
N THR A 173 -7.26 3.64 -21.52
CA THR A 173 -7.83 3.11 -20.28
C THR A 173 -9.28 2.72 -20.46
N VAL A 174 -9.71 1.77 -19.64
CA VAL A 174 -11.10 1.29 -19.53
C VAL A 174 -11.58 1.43 -18.06
N GLY A 175 -10.73 1.92 -17.15
CA GLY A 175 -11.03 2.02 -15.71
C GLY A 175 -9.82 2.26 -14.78
N CYS A 176 -8.62 2.46 -15.35
CA CYS A 176 -7.39 2.84 -14.65
C CYS A 176 -7.10 4.35 -14.78
N ILE A 177 -6.01 4.82 -14.17
CA ILE A 177 -5.51 6.20 -14.28
C ILE A 177 -4.32 6.24 -15.27
N PRO A 178 -4.54 6.53 -16.56
CA PRO A 178 -3.46 6.59 -17.53
C PRO A 178 -2.73 7.93 -17.43
N ILE A 179 -1.41 7.86 -17.34
CA ILE A 179 -0.49 8.98 -17.54
C ILE A 179 0.52 8.57 -18.63
N THR A 180 1.24 9.53 -19.22
CA THR A 180 2.14 9.19 -20.34
C THR A 180 3.32 8.33 -19.88
N ASP A 181 3.97 7.62 -20.80
CA ASP A 181 5.16 6.80 -20.52
C ASP A 181 6.25 7.60 -19.80
N GLN A 182 6.45 8.85 -20.22
CA GLN A 182 7.43 9.74 -19.59
C GLN A 182 7.06 10.14 -18.16
N GLN A 183 5.76 10.24 -17.85
CA GLN A 183 5.26 10.59 -16.52
C GLN A 183 5.27 9.39 -15.60
N ILE A 184 4.89 8.20 -16.10
CA ILE A 184 4.97 6.98 -15.29
C ILE A 184 6.42 6.57 -15.02
N ASP A 185 7.36 6.82 -15.94
CA ASP A 185 8.79 6.65 -15.64
C ASP A 185 9.16 7.39 -14.35
N GLU A 186 8.79 8.67 -14.26
CA GLU A 186 9.09 9.51 -13.10
C GLU A 186 8.36 9.04 -11.84
N LEU A 187 7.05 8.82 -11.94
CA LEU A 187 6.23 8.41 -10.79
C LEU A 187 6.67 7.05 -10.25
N TYR A 188 6.98 6.08 -11.12
CA TYR A 188 7.44 4.75 -10.75
C TYR A 188 8.78 4.82 -10.00
N ILE A 189 9.72 5.65 -10.49
CA ILE A 189 11.00 5.87 -9.81
C ILE A 189 10.77 6.48 -8.42
N LEU A 190 9.97 7.54 -8.32
CA LEU A 190 9.67 8.18 -7.04
C LEU A 190 9.04 7.21 -6.04
N ALA A 191 8.08 6.41 -6.50
CA ALA A 191 7.44 5.40 -5.68
C ALA A 191 8.43 4.30 -5.25
N ALA A 192 9.34 3.88 -6.14
CA ALA A 192 10.35 2.89 -5.81
C ALA A 192 11.32 3.39 -4.74
N PHE A 193 11.81 4.63 -4.86
CA PHE A 193 12.67 5.23 -3.84
C PHE A 193 11.95 5.47 -2.51
N ALA A 194 10.68 5.86 -2.52
CA ALA A 194 9.90 6.02 -1.30
C ALA A 194 9.68 4.68 -0.57
N ARG A 195 9.40 3.62 -1.34
CA ARG A 195 9.28 2.25 -0.81
C ARG A 195 10.61 1.74 -0.25
N ASP A 196 11.70 1.99 -0.96
CA ASP A 196 13.07 1.70 -0.51
C ASP A 196 13.42 2.42 0.80
N ALA A 197 12.93 3.65 0.97
CA ALA A 197 13.03 4.41 2.22
C ALA A 197 12.05 3.96 3.33
N GLY A 198 11.34 2.84 3.13
CA GLY A 198 10.47 2.22 4.13
C GLY A 198 9.00 2.66 4.07
N GLN A 199 8.57 3.38 3.03
CA GLN A 199 7.15 3.68 2.81
C GLN A 199 6.44 2.51 2.12
N ASP A 200 6.16 1.44 2.87
CA ASP A 200 5.48 0.24 2.34
C ASP A 200 4.08 0.56 1.76
N PHE A 201 3.37 1.51 2.39
CA PHE A 201 2.04 1.97 1.97
C PHE A 201 2.13 3.39 1.45
N ILE A 202 2.25 3.53 0.13
CA ILE A 202 2.28 4.84 -0.53
C ILE A 202 0.82 5.30 -0.75
N PRO A 203 0.34 6.33 -0.05
CA PRO A 203 -1.05 6.75 -0.11
C PRO A 203 -1.39 7.37 -1.46
N VAL A 204 -2.55 6.98 -1.98
CA VAL A 204 -3.17 7.50 -3.19
C VAL A 204 -4.60 7.91 -2.87
N HIS A 205 -4.91 9.20 -2.93
CA HIS A 205 -6.28 9.67 -2.78
C HIS A 205 -6.85 10.04 -4.15
N ILE A 206 -8.02 9.52 -4.49
CA ILE A 206 -8.70 9.82 -5.73
C ILE A 206 -9.96 10.60 -5.40
N PHE A 207 -10.00 11.85 -5.86
CA PHE A 207 -11.07 12.79 -5.61
C PHE A 207 -11.93 12.97 -6.88
N PRO A 208 -13.24 13.23 -6.74
CA PRO A 208 -14.09 13.56 -7.87
C PRO A 208 -13.58 14.82 -8.60
N CYS A 209 -13.12 15.81 -7.84
CA CYS A 209 -12.58 17.05 -8.36
C CYS A 209 -11.68 17.75 -7.33
N ARG A 210 -11.04 18.84 -7.74
CA ARG A 210 -10.43 19.82 -6.85
C ARG A 210 -11.51 20.63 -6.14
N PHE A 211 -11.58 20.54 -4.81
CA PHE A 211 -12.61 21.27 -4.03
C PHE A 211 -12.30 22.76 -3.84
N ASP A 212 -11.06 23.19 -4.08
CA ASP A 212 -10.61 24.59 -4.02
C ASP A 212 -10.83 25.36 -5.34
N VAL A 213 -11.25 24.68 -6.41
CA VAL A 213 -11.54 25.30 -7.71
C VAL A 213 -13.05 25.51 -7.85
N PRO A 214 -13.55 26.76 -7.90
CA PRO A 214 -14.99 27.04 -7.90
C PRO A 214 -15.76 26.34 -9.03
N ARG A 215 -15.20 26.31 -10.24
CA ARG A 215 -15.82 25.62 -11.39
C ARG A 215 -15.96 24.12 -11.15
N SER A 216 -14.91 23.49 -10.63
CA SER A 216 -14.88 22.05 -10.36
C SER A 216 -15.86 21.68 -9.25
N LYS A 217 -15.92 22.47 -8.18
CA LYS A 217 -16.89 22.31 -7.10
C LYS A 217 -18.34 22.51 -7.57
N ALA A 218 -18.62 23.54 -8.35
CA ALA A 218 -19.95 23.78 -8.89
C ALA A 218 -20.43 22.63 -9.80
N TYR A 219 -19.54 22.05 -10.60
CA TYR A 219 -19.86 20.87 -11.41
C TYR A 219 -20.23 19.66 -10.53
N LEU A 220 -19.46 19.39 -9.47
CA LEU A 220 -19.75 18.31 -8.53
C LEU A 220 -21.07 18.52 -7.78
N ASP A 221 -21.36 19.76 -7.38
CA ASP A 221 -22.61 20.09 -6.66
C ASP A 221 -23.83 19.85 -7.55
N GLU A 222 -23.77 20.31 -8.81
CA GLU A 222 -24.81 20.05 -9.79
C GLU A 222 -24.94 18.56 -10.10
N TRP A 223 -23.83 17.83 -10.20
CA TRP A 223 -23.82 16.38 -10.47
C TRP A 223 -24.45 15.56 -9.34
N THR A 224 -24.32 16.02 -8.09
CA THR A 224 -24.76 15.27 -6.89
C THR A 224 -26.06 15.79 -6.28
N LYS A 225 -26.68 16.81 -6.86
CA LYS A 225 -27.83 17.53 -6.27
C LYS A 225 -29.02 16.62 -5.95
N ASP A 226 -29.28 15.62 -6.79
CA ASP A 226 -30.41 14.68 -6.68
C ASP A 226 -30.00 13.31 -6.11
N ASP A 227 -28.73 13.15 -5.69
CA ASP A 227 -28.21 11.92 -5.09
C ASP A 227 -27.61 12.22 -3.70
N PRO A 228 -28.44 12.14 -2.63
CA PRO A 228 -27.99 12.39 -1.27
C PRO A 228 -26.91 11.43 -0.78
N VAL A 229 -26.80 10.23 -1.35
CA VAL A 229 -25.79 9.24 -0.95
C VAL A 229 -24.44 9.63 -1.54
N LEU A 230 -24.41 9.93 -2.84
CA LEU A 230 -23.21 10.40 -3.52
C LEU A 230 -22.74 11.76 -3.00
N ASN A 231 -23.67 12.67 -2.69
CA ASN A 231 -23.35 13.96 -2.08
C ASN A 231 -22.65 13.80 -0.72
N LYS A 232 -23.21 12.98 0.19
CA LYS A 232 -22.57 12.67 1.48
C LYS A 232 -21.20 12.01 1.32
N PHE A 233 -21.05 11.12 0.34
CA PHE A 233 -19.76 10.52 0.03
C PHE A 233 -18.73 11.57 -0.41
N ALA A 234 -19.13 12.47 -1.33
CA ALA A 234 -18.30 13.56 -1.81
C ALA A 234 -17.88 14.52 -0.68
N GLU A 235 -18.76 14.81 0.29
CA GLU A 235 -18.43 15.59 1.48
C GLU A 235 -17.30 14.95 2.31
N LYS A 236 -17.29 13.62 2.47
CA LYS A 236 -16.20 12.93 3.18
C LYS A 236 -14.88 13.00 2.45
N LEU A 237 -14.90 13.00 1.12
CA LEU A 237 -13.70 13.25 0.32
C LEU A 237 -13.24 14.70 0.47
N ALA A 238 -14.18 15.66 0.50
CA ALA A 238 -13.89 17.07 0.72
C ALA A 238 -13.25 17.32 2.10
N ASP A 239 -13.74 16.67 3.15
CA ASP A 239 -13.18 16.74 4.50
C ASP A 239 -11.68 16.41 4.51
N ALA A 240 -11.31 15.30 3.86
CA ALA A 240 -9.91 14.87 3.77
C ALA A 240 -9.07 15.80 2.89
N TYR A 241 -9.64 16.28 1.79
CA TYR A 241 -9.01 17.25 0.91
C TYR A 241 -8.68 18.55 1.67
N CYS A 242 -9.67 19.15 2.31
CA CYS A 242 -9.55 20.40 3.06
C CYS A 242 -8.60 20.26 4.25
N TYR A 243 -8.61 19.10 4.94
CA TYR A 243 -7.62 18.82 5.98
C TYR A 243 -6.19 18.87 5.42
N PHE A 244 -5.94 18.19 4.30
CA PHE A 244 -4.62 18.19 3.69
C PHE A 244 -4.24 19.59 3.19
N GLU A 245 -5.16 20.33 2.58
CA GLU A 245 -4.89 21.70 2.12
C GLU A 245 -4.46 22.63 3.26
N LYS A 246 -5.13 22.53 4.41
CA LYS A 246 -4.80 23.35 5.59
C LYS A 246 -3.49 22.94 6.27
N ASN A 247 -3.28 21.64 6.47
CA ASN A 247 -2.21 21.15 7.34
C ASN A 247 -0.98 20.66 6.58
N LYS A 248 -1.13 20.39 5.28
CA LYS A 248 -0.13 19.69 4.44
C LYS A 248 0.35 18.39 5.10
N LYS A 249 -0.56 17.73 5.80
CA LYS A 249 -0.41 16.42 6.45
C LYS A 249 -1.61 15.56 6.06
N LEU A 250 -1.41 14.26 5.98
CA LEU A 250 -2.49 13.34 5.68
C LEU A 250 -3.43 13.22 6.87
N PRO A 251 -4.76 13.32 6.67
CA PRO A 251 -5.70 13.02 7.73
C PRO A 251 -5.67 11.53 8.02
N ILE A 252 -6.11 11.19 9.23
CA ILE A 252 -6.43 9.82 9.57
C ILE A 252 -7.82 9.50 9.00
N VAL A 253 -7.84 8.59 8.01
CA VAL A 253 -9.06 8.16 7.31
C VAL A 253 -9.56 6.85 7.90
N LEU A 254 -10.82 6.86 8.32
CA LEU A 254 -11.46 5.80 9.07
C LEU A 254 -12.58 5.20 8.24
N ILE A 255 -12.71 3.87 8.25
CA ILE A 255 -13.84 3.18 7.62
C ILE A 255 -14.76 2.67 8.73
N THR A 256 -16.04 3.00 8.66
CA THR A 256 -17.09 2.56 9.60
C THR A 256 -17.60 1.16 9.24
N GLY A 257 -18.36 0.53 10.14
CA GLY A 257 -18.85 -0.85 9.91
C GLY A 257 -19.81 -0.98 8.73
N ASP A 258 -20.43 0.12 8.32
CA ASP A 258 -21.24 0.28 7.11
C ASP A 258 -20.43 0.79 5.90
N GLY A 259 -19.10 0.81 5.99
CA GLY A 259 -18.20 1.13 4.88
C GLY A 259 -18.00 2.61 4.59
N GLN A 260 -18.63 3.54 5.33
CA GLN A 260 -18.46 4.97 5.11
C GLN A 260 -17.11 5.50 5.62
N TYR A 261 -16.66 6.62 5.05
CA TYR A 261 -15.45 7.30 5.50
C TYR A 261 -15.74 8.27 6.66
N HIS A 262 -14.84 8.30 7.63
CA HIS A 262 -14.78 9.31 8.67
C HIS A 262 -13.37 9.90 8.72
N ILE A 263 -13.27 11.23 8.65
CA ILE A 263 -11.98 11.94 8.57
C ILE A 263 -11.71 12.59 9.92
N ASN A 264 -10.66 12.14 10.59
CA ASN A 264 -10.24 12.74 11.85
C ASN A 264 -9.69 14.16 11.62
N ASP A 265 -10.14 15.11 12.43
CA ASP A 265 -9.68 16.51 12.53
C ASP A 265 -10.02 17.39 11.31
N ALA A 266 -10.92 16.93 10.43
CA ALA A 266 -11.41 17.76 9.32
C ALA A 266 -12.07 19.05 9.84
N PRO A 267 -11.84 20.22 9.20
CA PRO A 267 -12.57 21.43 9.53
C PRO A 267 -14.04 21.20 9.22
N ARG A 268 -14.85 20.94 10.25
CA ARG A 268 -16.29 20.65 10.11
C ARG A 268 -16.96 21.77 9.31
N THR A 269 -17.51 21.47 8.14
CA THR A 269 -18.63 22.24 7.60
C THR A 269 -19.79 22.14 8.57
N ALA A 270 -20.38 23.29 8.90
CA ALA A 270 -21.31 23.44 10.00
C ALA A 270 -22.57 22.58 9.83
N THR A 271 -22.73 21.53 10.64
CA THR A 271 -23.94 21.20 11.43
C THR A 271 -23.59 20.07 12.41
N ALA A 272 -24.11 20.15 13.63
CA ALA A 272 -23.61 19.48 14.82
C ALA A 272 -23.79 17.94 14.84
N VAL A 273 -22.68 17.21 15.01
CA VAL A 273 -22.60 16.03 15.89
C VAL A 273 -21.25 16.07 16.61
N ARG A 274 -21.27 15.96 17.94
CA ARG A 274 -20.09 15.93 18.79
C ARG A 274 -19.23 14.69 18.46
N SER A 275 -18.22 14.84 17.62
CA SER A 275 -17.14 13.85 17.48
C SER A 275 -15.86 14.44 18.08
N ALA A 276 -15.64 14.16 19.36
CA ALA A 276 -14.46 14.58 20.09
C ALA A 276 -13.21 13.99 19.45
N ILE A 277 -12.22 14.84 19.19
CA ILE A 277 -10.90 14.42 18.72
C ILE A 277 -9.87 14.99 19.66
N SER A 278 -8.98 14.08 20.07
CA SER A 278 -7.69 14.29 20.72
C SER A 278 -7.71 14.99 22.08
N ALA A 279 -7.55 14.20 23.14
CA ALA A 279 -6.58 14.43 24.20
C ALA A 279 -6.77 13.36 25.27
N SER A 280 -5.81 12.42 25.35
CA SER A 280 -5.63 11.48 26.48
C SER A 280 -6.80 10.54 26.78
N LEU A 281 -6.51 9.27 27.05
CA LEU A 281 -7.50 8.46 27.75
C LEU A 281 -7.84 9.15 29.09
N PRO A 282 -9.12 9.30 29.46
CA PRO A 282 -9.46 9.77 30.80
C PRO A 282 -8.71 8.91 31.81
N THR A 283 -8.03 9.54 32.76
CA THR A 283 -7.24 8.88 33.82
C THR A 283 -8.09 8.04 34.80
N GLY A 284 -9.39 7.88 34.50
CA GLY A 284 -10.35 7.11 35.27
C GLY A 284 -10.01 5.62 35.23
N GLU A 285 -9.96 5.03 36.41
CA GLU A 285 -9.53 3.65 36.64
C GLU A 285 -10.21 2.66 35.71
N ILE A 286 -9.38 1.78 35.14
CA ILE A 286 -9.82 0.56 34.46
C ILE A 286 -10.43 -0.32 35.56
N THR A 287 -11.74 -0.23 35.76
CA THR A 287 -12.47 -0.89 36.87
C THR A 287 -12.73 -2.38 36.67
N ALA A 288 -12.15 -2.99 35.65
CA ALA A 288 -11.96 -4.43 35.60
C ALA A 288 -10.46 -4.68 35.80
N SER A 289 -10.09 -5.50 36.78
CA SER A 289 -8.70 -5.93 36.97
C SER A 289 -8.20 -6.55 35.66
N LEU A 290 -7.49 -5.77 34.86
CA LEU A 290 -6.81 -6.25 33.66
C LEU A 290 -6.01 -7.48 34.05
N PRO A 291 -6.02 -8.56 33.23
CA PRO A 291 -5.15 -9.69 33.46
C PRO A 291 -3.72 -9.18 33.68
N ARG A 292 -3.01 -9.76 34.66
CA ARG A 292 -1.61 -9.42 34.93
C ARG A 292 -0.86 -9.51 33.61
N SER A 293 -0.31 -8.38 33.13
CA SER A 293 0.36 -8.30 31.83
C SER A 293 1.44 -9.38 31.77
N LEU A 294 1.20 -10.42 30.98
CA LEU A 294 2.22 -11.43 30.72
C LEU A 294 3.25 -10.81 29.78
N PRO A 295 4.56 -11.07 29.97
CA PRO A 295 5.55 -10.66 29.00
C PRO A 295 5.21 -11.23 27.62
N SER A 296 5.45 -10.44 26.56
CA SER A 296 5.31 -10.86 25.15
C SER A 296 5.92 -12.25 24.96
N LYS A 297 5.10 -13.22 24.54
CA LYS A 297 5.51 -14.62 24.41
C LYS A 297 6.21 -14.90 23.09
N ARG A 298 6.10 -14.00 22.11
CA ARG A 298 6.65 -14.16 20.76
C ARG A 298 7.73 -13.13 20.44
N VAL A 299 8.75 -13.06 21.29
CA VAL A 299 9.96 -12.28 21.01
C VAL A 299 11.02 -13.22 20.44
N ARG A 300 11.53 -12.91 19.24
CA ARG A 300 12.63 -13.65 18.62
C ARG A 300 13.73 -12.69 18.17
N THR A 301 14.98 -13.14 18.31
CA THR A 301 16.10 -12.50 17.61
C THR A 301 15.98 -12.81 16.13
N ILE A 302 15.61 -11.81 15.33
CA ILE A 302 15.53 -11.96 13.88
C ILE A 302 16.91 -11.75 13.31
N VAL A 303 17.50 -12.84 12.82
CA VAL A 303 18.85 -12.84 12.24
C VAL A 303 18.95 -11.85 11.09
N LYS A 304 17.90 -11.77 10.24
CA LYS A 304 17.87 -10.85 9.10
C LYS A 304 16.44 -10.56 8.64
N LEU A 305 16.09 -9.29 8.57
CA LEU A 305 14.83 -8.82 7.97
C LEU A 305 15.05 -8.58 6.48
N ALA A 306 14.15 -9.15 5.66
CA ALA A 306 14.07 -8.84 4.26
C ALA A 306 13.30 -7.52 4.05
N GLU A 307 13.94 -6.57 3.39
CA GLU A 307 13.29 -5.35 2.93
C GLU A 307 12.46 -5.63 1.66
N VAL A 308 12.89 -6.58 0.83
CA VAL A 308 12.27 -6.95 -0.44
C VAL A 308 11.92 -8.44 -0.46
N VAL A 309 10.79 -8.78 -1.08
CA VAL A 309 10.27 -10.15 -1.19
C VAL A 309 9.53 -10.30 -2.53
N ASP A 310 9.68 -11.45 -3.20
CA ASP A 310 8.91 -11.82 -4.40
C ASP A 310 7.45 -12.12 -4.04
N GLN A 311 7.26 -12.77 -2.88
CA GLN A 311 5.95 -13.10 -2.34
C GLN A 311 5.86 -12.53 -0.93
N TRP A 312 4.84 -11.72 -0.69
CA TRP A 312 4.56 -11.18 0.64
C TRP A 312 4.05 -12.28 1.58
N PRO A 313 4.25 -12.12 2.90
CA PRO A 313 3.60 -12.98 3.85
C PRO A 313 2.09 -13.02 3.61
N GLN A 314 1.50 -14.20 3.63
CA GLN A 314 0.05 -14.36 3.45
C GLN A 314 -0.56 -14.92 4.72
N PHE A 315 -1.52 -14.20 5.28
CA PHE A 315 -2.33 -14.70 6.36
C PHE A 315 -3.15 -15.91 5.88
N PRO A 316 -3.35 -16.95 6.71
CA PRO A 316 -4.20 -18.09 6.34
C PRO A 316 -5.63 -17.64 6.01
N GLY A 317 -6.11 -17.96 4.80
CA GLY A 317 -7.39 -17.46 4.30
C GLY A 317 -7.32 -16.07 3.66
N GLY A 318 -6.11 -15.52 3.48
CA GLY A 318 -5.88 -14.26 2.78
C GLY A 318 -6.26 -13.03 3.59
N ILE A 319 -6.41 -11.90 2.89
CA ILE A 319 -6.61 -10.59 3.53
C ILE A 319 -7.97 -10.48 4.23
N THR A 320 -9.01 -11.16 3.74
CA THR A 320 -10.34 -11.16 4.37
C THR A 320 -10.28 -11.78 5.75
N ALA A 321 -9.74 -13.00 5.85
CA ALA A 321 -9.55 -13.68 7.13
C ALA A 321 -8.63 -12.91 8.08
N PHE A 322 -7.65 -12.17 7.53
CA PHE A 322 -6.81 -11.30 8.35
C PHE A 322 -7.58 -10.13 8.96
N ASN A 323 -8.43 -9.46 8.18
CA ASN A 323 -9.29 -8.39 8.70
C ASN A 323 -10.28 -8.93 9.74
N ASP A 324 -10.90 -10.08 9.47
CA ASP A 324 -11.81 -10.75 10.42
C ASP A 324 -11.10 -11.06 11.75
N TYR A 325 -9.84 -11.51 11.67
CA TYR A 325 -9.00 -11.71 12.85
C TYR A 325 -8.76 -10.40 13.62
N LEU A 326 -8.43 -9.30 12.93
CA LEU A 326 -8.25 -8.00 13.57
C LEU A 326 -9.55 -7.48 14.21
N ASP A 327 -10.70 -7.75 13.60
CA ASP A 327 -12.02 -7.40 14.15
C ASP A 327 -12.38 -8.25 15.37
N GLN A 328 -12.01 -9.54 15.38
CA GLN A 328 -12.12 -10.40 16.55
C GLN A 328 -11.23 -9.90 17.69
N VAL A 329 -9.97 -9.55 17.39
CA VAL A 329 -9.06 -8.94 18.37
C VAL A 329 -9.67 -7.66 18.93
N SER A 330 -10.15 -6.76 18.08
CA SER A 330 -10.82 -5.53 18.47
C SER A 330 -12.03 -5.77 19.38
N SER A 331 -12.90 -6.70 18.98
CA SER A 331 -14.10 -7.07 19.73
C SER A 331 -13.75 -7.65 21.10
N SER A 332 -12.66 -8.41 21.16
CA SER A 332 -12.17 -9.01 22.41
C SER A 332 -11.58 -7.99 23.39
N MET A 333 -11.24 -6.79 22.92
CA MET A 333 -10.72 -5.70 23.74
C MET A 333 -11.84 -4.86 24.39
N ARG A 334 -13.08 -4.89 23.87
CA ARG A 334 -14.20 -4.00 24.26
C ARG A 334 -14.43 -3.90 25.76
N ASN A 335 -14.42 -5.05 26.45
CA ASN A 335 -14.68 -5.14 27.89
C ASN A 335 -13.58 -4.49 28.75
N PHE A 336 -12.39 -4.26 28.18
CA PHE A 336 -11.25 -3.66 28.86
C PHE A 336 -11.11 -2.16 28.56
N LEU A 337 -11.94 -1.62 27.66
CA LEU A 337 -11.93 -0.21 27.32
C LEU A 337 -12.72 0.58 28.37
N PRO A 338 -12.24 1.77 28.81
CA PRO A 338 -12.94 2.59 29.80
C PRO A 338 -14.33 3.06 29.33
N SER A 339 -15.24 3.36 30.25
CA SER A 339 -16.53 3.98 29.93
C SER A 339 -16.32 5.30 29.18
N GLY A 340 -16.93 5.45 28.01
CA GLY A 340 -16.71 6.61 27.13
C GLY A 340 -15.51 6.49 26.19
N PHE A 341 -14.87 5.31 26.08
CA PHE A 341 -13.83 5.06 25.08
C PHE A 341 -14.41 5.19 23.66
N VAL A 342 -13.90 6.18 22.93
CA VAL A 342 -14.28 6.47 21.55
C VAL A 342 -13.45 5.57 20.61
N LYS A 343 -13.94 5.34 19.40
CA LYS A 343 -13.21 4.61 18.34
C LYS A 343 -11.81 5.21 18.12
N VAL A 344 -10.76 4.39 18.26
CA VAL A 344 -9.34 4.77 18.08
C VAL A 344 -8.68 3.85 17.05
N TYR A 345 -7.74 4.42 16.30
CA TYR A 345 -6.93 3.72 15.30
C TYR A 345 -5.55 3.48 15.85
N ILE A 346 -5.14 2.21 15.83
CA ILE A 346 -3.88 1.76 16.38
C ILE A 346 -3.04 1.26 15.24
N GLN A 347 -1.87 1.84 15.09
CA GLN A 347 -0.84 1.30 14.20
C GLN A 347 0.08 0.41 15.03
N PHE A 348 0.33 -0.78 14.51
CA PHE A 348 1.25 -1.74 15.10
C PHE A 348 2.14 -2.35 14.01
N GLU A 349 3.37 -2.70 14.38
CA GLU A 349 4.28 -3.46 13.54
C GLU A 349 4.54 -4.83 14.14
N PHE A 350 4.86 -5.81 13.29
CA PHE A 350 5.29 -7.14 13.67
C PHE A 350 6.13 -7.76 12.54
N VAL A 351 6.80 -8.87 12.82
CA VAL A 351 7.59 -9.60 11.84
C VAL A 351 6.96 -10.96 11.60
N VAL A 352 6.74 -11.33 10.34
CA VAL A 352 6.52 -12.73 9.98
C VAL A 352 7.90 -13.34 9.72
N ASP A 353 8.32 -14.27 10.56
CA ASP A 353 9.61 -14.94 10.48
C ASP A 353 9.67 -15.94 9.30
N GLN A 354 10.85 -16.51 9.01
CA GLN A 354 11.08 -17.42 7.89
C GLN A 354 10.22 -18.69 7.94
N ASP A 355 9.81 -19.11 9.14
CA ASP A 355 8.92 -20.24 9.38
C ASP A 355 7.42 -19.84 9.32
N GLY A 356 7.11 -18.57 9.04
CA GLY A 356 5.76 -18.04 9.01
C GLY A 356 5.24 -17.58 10.38
N THR A 357 6.04 -17.66 11.44
CA THR A 357 5.60 -17.24 12.78
C THR A 357 5.55 -15.72 12.89
N PRO A 358 4.40 -15.11 13.25
CA PRO A 358 4.36 -13.70 13.58
C PRO A 358 4.96 -13.47 14.98
N VAL A 359 5.93 -12.55 15.07
CA VAL A 359 6.76 -12.26 16.26
C VAL A 359 7.08 -10.77 16.36
N ASN A 360 7.63 -10.33 17.49
CA ASN A 360 8.14 -8.96 17.73
C ASN A 360 7.09 -7.86 17.50
N PHE A 361 5.90 -8.04 18.05
CA PHE A 361 4.82 -7.05 17.97
C PHE A 361 5.15 -5.77 18.72
N LYS A 362 4.84 -4.62 18.12
CA LYS A 362 5.03 -3.30 18.73
C LYS A 362 3.91 -2.36 18.34
N ILE A 363 3.32 -1.68 19.31
CA ILE A 363 2.39 -0.58 19.06
C ILE A 363 3.21 0.69 18.75
N ILE A 364 2.96 1.29 17.60
CA ILE A 364 3.68 2.49 17.16
C ILE A 364 2.84 3.77 17.26
N LYS A 365 1.50 3.68 17.20
CA LYS A 365 0.56 4.80 17.41
C LYS A 365 -0.77 4.35 18.00
N GLY A 366 -1.45 5.25 18.71
CA GLY A 366 -2.86 5.10 19.13
C GLY A 366 -3.09 4.71 20.60
N LEU A 367 -2.08 4.25 21.33
CA LEU A 367 -2.18 3.88 22.75
C LEU A 367 -0.99 4.35 23.60
N ALA A 368 -0.28 5.41 23.17
CA ALA A 368 1.01 5.82 23.75
C ALA A 368 0.98 5.94 25.29
N ASP A 369 -0.13 6.43 25.85
CA ASP A 369 -0.27 6.72 27.28
C ASP A 369 -0.83 5.55 28.11
N ASN A 370 -1.09 4.37 27.52
CA ASN A 370 -1.67 3.23 28.23
C ASN A 370 -0.92 1.92 27.97
N LEU A 371 0.17 1.74 28.71
CA LEU A 371 1.05 0.57 28.62
C LEU A 371 0.32 -0.75 28.91
N LYS A 372 -0.70 -0.75 29.77
CA LYS A 372 -1.46 -1.97 30.10
C LYS A 372 -2.37 -2.40 28.93
N LEU A 373 -3.04 -1.45 28.28
CA LEU A 373 -3.82 -1.75 27.07
C LEU A 373 -2.92 -2.14 25.89
N GLN A 374 -1.74 -1.54 25.76
CA GLN A 374 -0.76 -1.98 24.76
C GLN A 374 -0.34 -3.43 24.99
N ALA A 375 0.00 -3.80 26.23
CA ALA A 375 0.39 -5.16 26.57
C ALA A 375 -0.72 -6.17 26.29
N LEU A 376 -1.96 -5.87 26.69
CA LEU A 376 -3.11 -6.72 26.40
C LEU A 376 -3.36 -6.85 24.89
N LEU A 377 -3.28 -5.76 24.14
CA LEU A 377 -3.45 -5.79 22.69
C LEU A 377 -2.38 -6.65 22.02
N ILE A 378 -1.11 -6.52 22.44
CA ILE A 378 -0.02 -7.36 21.97
C ILE A 378 -0.30 -8.84 22.29
N GLU A 379 -0.75 -9.16 23.51
CA GLU A 379 -1.12 -10.53 23.89
C GLU A 379 -2.18 -11.14 22.96
N ARG A 380 -3.19 -10.35 22.57
CA ARG A 380 -4.21 -10.79 21.61
C ARG A 380 -3.62 -10.94 20.22
N LEU A 381 -2.79 -9.99 19.76
CA LEU A 381 -2.12 -10.07 18.47
C LEU A 381 -1.16 -11.27 18.38
N GLU A 382 -0.55 -11.70 19.48
CA GLU A 382 0.31 -12.90 19.55
C GLU A 382 -0.44 -14.22 19.35
N GLN A 383 -1.78 -14.22 19.39
CA GLN A 383 -2.60 -15.39 19.03
C GLN A 383 -2.73 -15.59 17.52
N MET A 384 -2.06 -14.76 16.72
CA MET A 384 -2.12 -14.81 15.27
C MET A 384 -1.56 -16.15 14.77
N PRO A 385 -2.25 -16.82 13.82
CA PRO A 385 -1.81 -18.08 13.27
C PRO A 385 -0.51 -17.92 12.48
N PHE A 386 0.11 -19.05 12.13
CA PHE A 386 1.26 -19.06 11.22
C PHE A 386 0.85 -18.57 9.84
N TRP A 387 1.63 -17.66 9.27
CA TRP A 387 1.46 -17.14 7.92
C TRP A 387 2.18 -18.05 6.93
N LYS A 388 1.79 -17.99 5.66
CA LYS A 388 2.76 -18.35 4.62
C LYS A 388 3.87 -17.30 4.68
N PRO A 389 5.14 -17.69 4.87
CA PRO A 389 6.23 -16.74 5.01
C PRO A 389 6.42 -15.97 3.71
N ALA A 390 7.09 -14.83 3.80
CA ALA A 390 7.54 -14.15 2.60
C ALA A 390 8.58 -15.02 1.87
N LYS A 391 8.65 -14.90 0.55
CA LYS A 391 9.70 -15.53 -0.25
C LYS A 391 10.53 -14.51 -0.99
N LEU A 392 11.84 -14.71 -1.01
CA LEU A 392 12.79 -13.99 -1.86
C LEU A 392 13.67 -15.01 -2.58
N ASN A 393 13.71 -14.96 -3.91
CA ASN A 393 14.28 -15.97 -4.79
C ASN A 393 13.78 -17.40 -4.46
N GLY A 394 12.50 -17.52 -4.10
CA GLY A 394 11.90 -18.79 -3.68
C GLY A 394 12.25 -19.27 -2.26
N ILE A 395 13.16 -18.59 -1.56
CA ILE A 395 13.59 -18.91 -0.19
C ILE A 395 12.73 -18.15 0.82
N SER A 396 12.28 -18.81 1.90
CA SER A 396 11.52 -18.16 2.97
C SER A 396 12.37 -17.15 3.73
N VAL A 397 11.88 -15.92 3.89
CA VAL A 397 12.58 -14.83 4.57
C VAL A 397 11.69 -14.13 5.59
N ALA A 398 12.29 -13.57 6.65
CA ALA A 398 11.55 -12.82 7.65
C ALA A 398 11.20 -11.44 7.10
N LYS A 399 9.94 -11.00 7.21
CA LYS A 399 9.46 -9.71 6.70
C LYS A 399 8.69 -8.96 7.76
N LYS A 400 9.08 -7.70 7.98
CA LYS A 400 8.35 -6.77 8.84
C LYS A 400 7.11 -6.25 8.12
N LEU A 401 6.01 -6.18 8.85
CA LEU A 401 4.72 -5.64 8.41
C LEU A 401 4.28 -4.56 9.38
N THR A 402 3.64 -3.51 8.85
CA THR A 402 2.93 -2.50 9.64
C THR A 402 1.46 -2.58 9.29
N GLN A 403 0.60 -2.62 10.29
CA GLN A 403 -0.84 -2.78 10.13
C GLN A 403 -1.60 -1.79 11.01
N THR A 404 -2.85 -1.54 10.65
CA THR A 404 -3.76 -0.69 11.42
C THR A 404 -4.95 -1.51 11.86
N LEU A 405 -5.31 -1.41 13.13
CA LEU A 405 -6.55 -1.94 13.67
C LEU A 405 -7.36 -0.84 14.35
N THR A 406 -8.66 -1.03 14.39
CA THR A 406 -9.59 -0.12 15.07
C THR A 406 -10.01 -0.71 16.40
N LEU A 407 -9.92 0.04 17.50
CA LEU A 407 -10.59 -0.30 18.77
C LEU A 407 -11.76 0.63 19.00
N GLN A 408 -12.89 0.08 19.44
CA GLN A 408 -14.06 0.85 19.89
C GLN A 408 -14.73 0.06 21.01
N LYS A 409 -15.40 0.76 21.95
CA LYS A 409 -16.13 0.11 23.05
C LYS A 409 -17.48 -0.42 22.61
#